data_AF-A0A660ZBZ5-F1
#
_entry.id   AF-A0A660ZBZ5-F1
#
_cell.length_a   1.000
_cell.length_b   1.000
_cell.length_c   1.000
_cell.angle_alpha   90.00
_cell.angle_beta   90.00
_cell.angle_gamma   90.00
#
_symmetry.space_group_name_H-M   'P 1'
#
loop_
_entity.id
_entity.type
_entity.pdbx_description
1 polymer ?
#
loop_
_entity_poly.entity_id
_entity_poly.type
_entity_poly.pdbx_seq_one_letter_code
_entity_poly.pdbx_strand_id
1 'polypeptide(L)'
;TLTPIGNPQNLFLWHLWGISFLEFIVRMLPVTVLVFGVLVLFARWAFPEDRVAVKGIEKDVYGNRGIFILSLVLMLLYVVALELRWTEFALPFLFIVYFITSRRVLLRADWLLILLFAAVFIDFHLLSGLPPVDRVVSSLSSGHPSRVFLLSAALSQLVSNVPAAVLMSKFTDKWQALAYGVNVGGNGLVIASLANLIALRLGGRRGAFGLFHRYSIPFFLITLLASCVFFFLL
;
A
#
# COMPACT_ATOMS: atom_id res chain seq x y z
N THR A 1 0.34 3.41 -4.43
CA THR A 1 1.40 4.19 -3.75
C THR A 1 2.67 4.14 -4.58
N LEU A 2 3.41 5.26 -4.69
CA LEU A 2 4.62 5.35 -5.53
C LEU A 2 5.83 4.64 -4.94
N THR A 3 6.06 4.83 -3.64
CA THR A 3 7.26 4.41 -2.94
C THR A 3 7.12 3.00 -2.35
N PRO A 4 8.24 2.30 -2.11
CA PRO A 4 8.27 1.10 -1.25
C PRO A 4 7.78 1.41 0.17
N ILE A 5 8.21 2.55 0.69
CA ILE A 5 7.89 3.00 2.05
C ILE A 5 6.52 3.65 2.06
N GLY A 6 5.76 3.41 3.13
CA GLY A 6 4.41 3.94 3.32
C GLY A 6 3.30 2.93 3.02
N ASN A 7 3.62 1.76 2.44
CA ASN A 7 2.64 0.69 2.24
C ASN A 7 3.26 -0.71 2.46
N PRO A 8 2.72 -1.55 3.35
CA PRO A 8 3.36 -2.82 3.71
C PRO A 8 3.58 -3.77 2.54
N GLN A 9 2.65 -3.87 1.58
CA GLN A 9 2.86 -4.74 0.42
C GLN A 9 3.97 -4.22 -0.50
N ASN A 10 4.07 -2.91 -0.71
CA ASN A 10 5.15 -2.37 -1.55
C ASN A 10 6.51 -2.61 -0.89
N LEU A 11 6.60 -2.38 0.42
CA LEU A 11 7.80 -2.65 1.20
C LEU A 11 8.21 -4.13 1.11
N PHE A 12 7.23 -5.04 1.25
CA PHE A 12 7.45 -6.48 1.11
C PHE A 12 7.95 -6.86 -0.28
N LEU A 13 7.26 -6.45 -1.35
CA LEU A 13 7.66 -6.78 -2.73
C LEU A 13 9.05 -6.22 -3.04
N TRP A 14 9.32 -4.97 -2.64
CA TRP A 14 10.64 -4.34 -2.82
C TRP A 14 11.75 -5.12 -2.12
N HIS A 15 11.53 -5.53 -0.86
CA HIS A 15 12.50 -6.31 -0.09
C HIS A 15 12.69 -7.72 -0.65
N LEU A 16 11.60 -8.41 -1.01
CA LEU A 16 11.61 -9.79 -1.50
C LEU A 16 12.43 -9.95 -2.78
N TRP A 17 12.26 -9.05 -3.76
CA TRP A 17 12.99 -9.10 -5.02
C TRP A 17 14.30 -8.30 -5.03
N GLY A 18 14.66 -7.65 -3.91
CA GLY A 18 15.93 -6.93 -3.78
C GLY A 18 16.15 -5.81 -4.82
N ILE A 19 15.07 -5.16 -5.24
CA ILE A 19 15.09 -4.08 -6.25
C ILE A 19 15.70 -2.83 -5.62
N SER A 20 16.41 -1.99 -6.38
CA SER A 20 16.89 -0.70 -5.83
C SER A 20 15.72 0.23 -5.50
N PHE A 21 15.88 1.12 -4.52
CA PHE A 21 14.78 2.01 -4.10
C PHE A 21 14.32 2.92 -5.24
N LEU A 22 15.28 3.50 -5.97
CA LEU A 22 15.00 4.38 -7.10
C LEU A 22 14.36 3.62 -8.27
N GLU A 23 14.84 2.41 -8.59
CA GLU A 23 14.23 1.60 -9.64
C GLU A 23 12.77 1.28 -9.32
N PHE A 24 12.46 0.91 -8.08
CA PHE A 24 11.08 0.66 -7.68
C PHE A 24 10.19 1.89 -7.92
N ILE A 25 10.66 3.09 -7.53
CA ILE A 25 9.93 4.36 -7.77
C ILE A 25 9.73 4.60 -9.26
N VAL A 26 10.78 4.51 -10.07
CA VAL A 26 10.72 4.77 -11.51
C VAL A 26 9.75 3.80 -12.19
N ARG A 27 9.76 2.52 -11.78
CA ARG A 27 8.84 1.51 -12.30
C ARG A 27 7.41 1.73 -11.79
N MET A 28 7.20 2.20 -10.57
CA MET A 28 5.85 2.48 -10.05
C MET A 28 5.28 3.83 -10.50
N LEU A 29 6.10 4.73 -11.04
CA LEU A 29 5.70 6.08 -11.42
C LEU A 29 4.59 6.10 -12.49
N PRO A 30 4.68 5.36 -13.60
CA PRO A 30 3.66 5.40 -14.65
C PRO A 30 2.27 5.01 -14.13
N VAL A 31 2.15 3.90 -13.39
CA VAL A 31 0.85 3.46 -12.85
C VAL A 31 0.34 4.45 -11.80
N THR A 32 1.23 5.02 -10.99
CA THR A 32 0.83 6.00 -9.97
C THR A 32 0.30 7.27 -10.60
N VAL A 33 0.98 7.80 -11.62
CA VAL A 33 0.53 8.99 -12.35
C VAL A 33 -0.80 8.74 -13.04
N LEU A 34 -0.98 7.56 -13.67
CA LEU A 34 -2.24 7.17 -14.30
C LEU A 34 -3.39 7.14 -13.27
N VAL A 35 -3.23 6.39 -12.18
CA VAL A 35 -4.25 6.26 -11.13
C VAL A 35 -4.52 7.59 -10.44
N PHE A 36 -3.49 8.41 -10.20
CA PHE A 36 -3.64 9.73 -9.62
C PHE A 36 -4.38 10.70 -10.56
N GLY A 37 -4.07 10.68 -11.86
CA GLY A 37 -4.80 11.45 -12.86
C GLY A 37 -6.27 11.08 -12.90
N VAL A 38 -6.59 9.78 -12.93
CA VAL A 38 -7.97 9.29 -12.83
C VAL A 38 -8.62 9.74 -11.52
N LEU A 39 -7.91 9.71 -10.40
CA LEU A 39 -8.43 10.15 -9.10
C LEU A 39 -8.81 11.63 -9.14
N VAL A 40 -7.96 12.50 -9.67
CA VAL A 40 -8.23 13.94 -9.77
C VAL A 40 -9.46 14.21 -10.64
N LEU A 41 -9.56 13.55 -11.80
CA LEU A 41 -10.71 13.68 -12.71
C LEU A 41 -11.99 13.13 -12.08
N PHE A 42 -11.91 11.96 -11.44
CA PHE A 42 -13.04 11.34 -10.77
C PHE A 42 -13.52 12.19 -9.60
N ALA A 43 -12.61 12.73 -8.79
CA ALA A 43 -12.95 13.60 -7.67
C ALA A 43 -13.62 14.89 -8.15
N ARG A 44 -13.09 15.53 -9.19
CA ARG A 44 -13.69 16.73 -9.79
C ARG A 44 -15.10 16.48 -10.33
N TRP A 45 -15.35 15.29 -10.87
CA TRP A 45 -16.67 14.90 -11.37
C TRP A 45 -17.64 14.52 -10.24
N ALA A 46 -17.18 13.77 -9.24
CA ALA A 46 -18.02 13.22 -8.17
C ALA A 46 -18.34 14.25 -7.07
N PHE A 47 -17.45 15.22 -6.84
CA PHE A 47 -17.57 16.23 -5.81
C PHE A 47 -17.53 17.62 -6.45
N PRO A 48 -18.71 18.21 -6.76
CA PRO A 48 -18.78 19.58 -7.29
C PRO A 48 -18.16 20.58 -6.31
N GLU A 49 -17.67 21.70 -6.83
CA GLU A 49 -16.99 22.76 -6.08
C GLU A 49 -17.95 23.50 -5.15
N ASP A 50 -18.39 22.85 -4.08
CA ASP A 50 -19.04 23.52 -2.97
C ASP A 50 -17.97 24.32 -2.23
N ARG A 51 -18.26 25.62 -1.99
CA ARG A 51 -17.39 26.45 -1.16
C ARG A 51 -17.35 25.85 0.24
N VAL A 52 -16.30 25.09 0.53
CA VAL A 52 -16.00 24.68 1.89
C VAL A 52 -15.72 25.97 2.65
N ALA A 53 -16.70 26.42 3.44
CA ALA A 53 -16.46 27.46 4.41
C ALA A 53 -15.36 26.92 5.33
N VAL A 54 -14.14 27.42 5.16
CA VAL A 54 -13.02 27.13 6.05
C VAL A 54 -13.39 27.76 7.38
N LYS A 55 -14.16 27.02 8.21
CA LYS A 55 -14.29 27.34 9.62
C LYS A 55 -12.87 27.40 10.13
N GLY A 56 -12.54 28.56 10.73
CA GLY A 56 -11.18 28.93 11.11
C GLY A 56 -10.43 27.70 11.59
N ILE A 57 -9.39 27.34 10.85
CA ILE A 57 -8.49 26.27 11.25
C ILE A 57 -7.94 26.75 12.59
N GLU A 58 -8.46 26.21 13.70
CA GLU A 58 -7.73 26.26 14.95
C GLU A 58 -6.33 25.75 14.60
N LYS A 59 -5.32 26.60 14.76
CA LYS A 59 -3.91 26.26 14.53
C LYS A 59 -3.44 25.29 15.61
N ASP A 60 -4.17 24.23 15.84
CA ASP A 60 -3.75 23.14 16.68
C ASP A 60 -2.97 22.17 15.83
N VAL A 61 -1.67 22.42 15.85
CA VAL A 61 -0.63 21.51 16.33
C VAL A 61 0.64 21.93 15.59
N TYR A 62 1.41 22.84 16.19
CA TYR A 62 2.84 22.93 15.90
C TYR A 62 3.47 21.61 16.35
N GLY A 63 3.41 20.61 15.48
CA GLY A 63 4.26 19.44 15.57
C GLY A 63 5.69 19.93 15.64
N ASN A 64 6.39 19.54 16.71
CA ASN A 64 7.77 19.94 16.96
C ASN A 64 8.61 19.78 15.68
N ARG A 65 8.95 20.91 15.04
CA ARG A 65 9.69 20.92 13.76
C ARG A 65 11.00 20.14 13.86
N GLY A 66 11.61 20.13 15.04
CA GLY A 66 12.81 19.33 15.33
C GLY A 66 12.54 17.82 15.19
N ILE A 67 11.43 17.32 15.73
CA ILE A 67 11.05 15.90 15.58
C ILE A 67 10.72 15.59 14.13
N PHE A 68 10.03 16.48 13.41
CA PHE A 68 9.74 16.26 11.99
C PHE A 68 11.02 16.12 11.16
N ILE A 69 11.98 17.05 11.32
CA ILE A 69 13.26 17.01 10.60
C ILE A 69 14.06 15.77 11.02
N LEU A 70 14.11 15.46 12.32
CA LEU A 70 14.77 14.26 12.83
C LEU A 70 14.17 13.00 12.19
N SER A 71 12.84 12.88 12.17
CA SER A 71 12.14 11.74 11.57
C SER A 71 12.41 11.63 10.07
N LEU A 72 12.44 12.75 9.35
CA LEU A 72 12.76 12.78 7.93
C LEU A 72 14.19 12.31 7.66
N VAL A 73 15.17 12.83 8.40
CA VAL A 73 16.58 12.44 8.29
C VAL A 73 16.75 10.96 8.64
N LEU A 74 16.18 10.50 9.75
CA LEU A 74 16.24 9.11 10.17
C LEU A 74 15.57 8.16 9.17
N MET A 75 14.46 8.58 8.55
CA MET A 75 13.83 7.81 7.48
C MET A 75 14.77 7.66 6.28
N LEU A 76 15.39 8.75 5.81
CA LEU A 76 16.34 8.71 4.70
C LEU A 76 17.56 7.83 5.02
N LEU A 77 18.14 7.97 6.21
CA LEU A 77 19.24 7.13 6.67
C LEU A 77 18.83 5.65 6.72
N TYR A 78 17.61 5.35 7.17
CA TYR A 78 17.09 4.00 7.21
C TYR A 78 16.88 3.41 5.81
N VAL A 79 16.41 4.21 4.84
CA VAL A 79 16.29 3.78 3.44
C VAL A 79 17.66 3.38 2.88
N VAL A 80 18.66 4.23 3.06
CA VAL A 80 20.03 3.97 2.60
C VAL A 80 20.60 2.72 3.27
N ALA A 81 20.39 2.58 4.58
CA ALA A 81 20.84 1.40 5.31
C ALA A 81 20.16 0.10 4.83
N LEU A 82 18.87 0.15 4.48
CA LEU A 82 18.16 -1.00 3.90
C LEU A 82 18.75 -1.40 2.54
N GLU A 83 19.07 -0.42 1.70
CA GLU A 83 19.69 -0.66 0.39
C GLU A 83 21.11 -1.25 0.52
N LEU A 84 21.86 -0.84 1.54
CA LEU A 84 23.17 -1.40 1.89
C LEU A 84 23.11 -2.70 2.73
N ARG A 85 21.90 -3.21 3.03
CA ARG A 85 21.68 -4.40 3.89
C ARG A 85 22.24 -4.26 5.31
N TRP A 86 22.30 -3.04 5.85
CA TRP A 86 22.77 -2.73 7.21
C TRP A 86 21.63 -2.65 8.23
N THR A 87 20.54 -3.38 7.98
CA THR A 87 19.30 -3.31 8.76
C THR A 87 19.52 -3.65 10.24
N GLU A 88 20.42 -4.59 10.52
CA GLU A 88 20.76 -5.06 11.87
C GLU A 88 21.34 -3.93 12.75
N PHE A 89 22.05 -2.98 12.15
CA PHE A 89 22.62 -1.83 12.86
C PHE A 89 21.68 -0.61 12.83
N ALA A 90 21.00 -0.40 11.70
CA ALA A 90 20.16 0.76 11.50
C ALA A 90 18.92 0.75 12.40
N LEU A 91 18.33 -0.43 12.65
CA LEU A 91 17.13 -0.55 13.47
C LEU A 91 17.39 -0.25 14.96
N PRO A 92 18.39 -0.83 15.63
CA PRO A 92 18.76 -0.44 17.00
C PRO A 92 19.16 1.03 17.11
N PHE A 93 19.92 1.55 16.13
CA PHE A 93 20.30 2.97 16.10
C PHE A 93 19.06 3.87 16.07
N LEU A 94 18.12 3.62 15.16
CA LEU A 94 16.85 4.34 15.06
C LEU A 94 16.09 4.30 16.40
N PHE A 95 16.01 3.12 17.00
CA PHE A 95 15.30 2.91 18.26
C PHE A 95 15.95 3.69 19.41
N ILE A 96 17.28 3.65 19.53
CA ILE A 96 18.05 4.39 20.56
C ILE A 96 17.83 5.90 20.39
N VAL A 97 17.93 6.43 19.17
CA VAL A 97 17.74 7.86 18.90
C VAL A 97 16.32 8.29 19.31
N TYR A 98 15.28 7.55 18.93
CA TYR A 98 13.92 7.87 19.36
C TYR A 98 13.69 7.64 20.85
N PHE A 99 14.34 6.66 21.47
CA PHE A 99 14.22 6.42 22.89
C PHE A 99 14.75 7.61 23.70
N ILE A 100 15.88 8.18 23.29
CA ILE A 100 16.50 9.35 23.94
C ILE A 100 15.73 10.64 23.62
N THR A 101 15.43 10.88 22.35
CA THR A 101 14.88 12.18 21.91
C THR A 101 13.37 12.28 22.06
N SER A 102 12.63 11.17 21.94
CA SER A 102 11.17 11.17 21.76
C SER A 102 10.51 9.84 22.11
N ARG A 103 10.74 9.32 23.33
CA ARG A 103 10.15 8.03 23.80
C ARG A 103 8.64 7.93 23.62
N ARG A 104 7.91 9.05 23.70
CA ARG A 104 6.46 9.09 23.46
C ARG A 104 6.07 8.66 22.04
N VAL A 105 6.93 8.89 21.04
CA VAL A 105 6.70 8.44 19.66
C VAL A 105 6.71 6.91 19.61
N LEU A 106 7.70 6.28 20.24
CA LEU A 106 7.76 4.81 20.35
C LEU A 106 6.53 4.24 21.09
N LEU A 107 6.10 4.87 22.17
CA LEU A 107 4.94 4.42 22.95
C LEU A 107 3.61 4.59 22.22
N ARG A 108 3.51 5.56 21.30
CA ARG A 108 2.30 5.82 20.50
C ARG A 108 2.26 5.07 19.17
N ALA A 109 3.34 4.40 18.79
CA ALA A 109 3.33 3.54 17.62
C ALA A 109 2.30 2.42 17.82
N ASP A 110 1.57 2.09 16.75
CA ASP A 110 0.58 1.01 16.78
C ASP A 110 1.29 -0.35 16.67
N TRP A 111 1.84 -0.82 17.80
CA TRP A 111 2.53 -2.10 17.89
C TRP A 111 1.61 -3.28 17.57
N LEU A 112 0.31 -3.14 17.85
CA LEU A 112 -0.67 -4.17 17.51
C LEU A 112 -0.83 -4.29 16.00
N LEU A 113 -0.83 -3.17 15.27
CA LEU A 113 -0.84 -3.17 13.80
C LEU A 113 0.41 -3.85 13.22
N ILE A 114 1.60 -3.61 13.81
CA ILE A 114 2.84 -4.30 13.40
C ILE A 114 2.71 -5.82 13.62
N LEU A 115 2.21 -6.24 14.78
CA LEU A 115 1.99 -7.66 15.10
C LEU A 115 0.93 -8.28 14.18
N LEU A 116 -0.14 -7.55 13.85
CA LEU A 116 -1.17 -7.98 12.91
C LEU A 116 -0.55 -8.23 11.52
N PHE A 117 0.32 -7.35 11.05
CA PHE A 117 1.03 -7.59 9.80
C PHE A 117 1.90 -8.84 9.89
N ALA A 118 2.67 -9.02 10.96
CA ALA A 118 3.49 -10.22 11.14
C ALA A 118 2.65 -11.52 11.08
N ALA A 119 1.51 -11.54 11.77
CA ALA A 119 0.57 -12.67 11.72
C ALA A 119 0.04 -12.91 10.30
N VAL A 120 -0.40 -11.86 9.60
CA VAL A 120 -0.85 -11.92 8.21
C VAL A 120 0.23 -12.48 7.27
N PHE A 121 1.48 -12.03 7.42
CA PHE A 121 2.60 -12.53 6.61
C PHE A 121 2.82 -14.02 6.84
N ILE A 122 2.79 -14.48 8.10
CA ILE A 122 2.95 -15.89 8.46
C ILE A 122 1.78 -16.73 7.90
N ASP A 123 0.55 -16.32 8.18
CA ASP A 123 -0.65 -17.08 7.80
C ASP A 123 -0.76 -17.24 6.29
N PHE A 124 -0.58 -16.17 5.52
CA PHE A 124 -0.67 -16.24 4.05
C PHE A 124 0.55 -16.90 3.42
N HIS A 125 1.71 -16.85 4.06
CA HIS A 125 2.85 -17.66 3.65
C HIS A 125 2.57 -19.16 3.82
N LEU A 126 1.92 -19.57 4.90
CA LEU A 126 1.51 -20.96 5.11
C LEU A 126 0.38 -21.37 4.16
N LEU A 127 -0.62 -20.51 4.00
CA LEU A 127 -1.78 -20.74 3.13
C LEU A 127 -1.37 -20.95 1.66
N SER A 128 -0.41 -20.16 1.19
CA SER A 128 0.13 -20.31 -0.17
C SER A 128 0.92 -21.62 -0.38
N GLY A 129 1.28 -22.34 0.68
CA GLY A 129 1.87 -23.68 0.58
C GLY A 129 0.85 -24.83 0.47
N LEU A 130 -0.45 -24.55 0.62
CA LEU A 130 -1.46 -25.60 0.58
C LEU A 130 -1.68 -26.11 -0.87
N PRO A 131 -1.68 -27.43 -1.11
CA PRO A 131 -1.87 -28.01 -2.46
C PRO A 131 -3.09 -27.52 -3.27
N PRO A 132 -4.27 -27.25 -2.68
CA PRO A 132 -5.38 -26.68 -3.45
C PRO A 132 -5.12 -25.23 -3.87
N VAL A 133 -4.49 -24.44 -3.00
CA VAL A 133 -4.16 -23.03 -3.29
C VAL A 133 -3.09 -22.98 -4.37
N ASP A 134 -2.02 -23.77 -4.22
CA ASP A 134 -0.94 -23.87 -5.18
C ASP A 134 -1.45 -24.21 -6.59
N ARG A 135 -2.26 -25.26 -6.75
CA ARG A 135 -2.81 -25.66 -8.06
C ARG A 135 -3.69 -24.58 -8.70
N VAL A 136 -4.55 -23.94 -7.92
CA VAL A 136 -5.47 -22.91 -8.46
C VAL A 136 -4.70 -21.65 -8.82
N VAL A 137 -3.84 -21.16 -7.95
CA VAL A 137 -3.17 -19.88 -8.17
C VAL A 137 -2.07 -20.02 -9.22
N SER A 138 -1.30 -21.10 -9.23
CA SER A 138 -0.29 -21.35 -10.27
C SER A 138 -0.91 -21.43 -11.66
N SER A 139 -2.02 -22.16 -11.83
CA SER A 139 -2.70 -22.26 -13.12
C SER A 139 -3.22 -20.90 -13.61
N LEU A 140 -3.83 -20.10 -12.74
CA LEU A 140 -4.37 -18.78 -13.07
C LEU A 140 -3.29 -17.71 -13.27
N SER A 141 -2.17 -17.80 -12.57
CA SER A 141 -1.05 -16.85 -12.65
C SER A 141 -0.02 -17.20 -13.74
N SER A 142 -0.07 -18.41 -14.28
CA SER A 142 0.81 -18.86 -15.36
C SER A 142 0.66 -18.01 -16.63
N GLY A 143 1.78 -17.75 -17.31
CA GLY A 143 1.79 -17.09 -18.62
C GLY A 143 2.10 -15.60 -18.56
N HIS A 144 1.16 -14.72 -18.94
CA HIS A 144 1.42 -13.29 -19.21
C HIS A 144 1.36 -12.38 -17.96
N PRO A 145 2.10 -11.24 -17.94
CA PRO A 145 2.00 -10.22 -16.88
C PRO A 145 0.58 -9.71 -16.61
N SER A 146 -0.26 -9.61 -17.63
CA SER A 146 -1.66 -9.17 -17.50
C SER A 146 -2.50 -10.06 -16.59
N ARG A 147 -2.30 -11.38 -16.64
CA ARG A 147 -2.99 -12.33 -15.76
C ARG A 147 -2.60 -12.15 -14.31
N VAL A 148 -1.31 -11.94 -14.05
CA VAL A 148 -0.79 -11.65 -12.70
C VAL A 148 -1.39 -10.35 -12.18
N PHE A 149 -1.45 -9.30 -13.00
CA PHE A 149 -2.08 -8.03 -12.65
C PHE A 149 -3.57 -8.20 -12.29
N LEU A 150 -4.36 -8.83 -13.17
CA LEU A 150 -5.80 -9.01 -12.96
C LEU A 150 -6.08 -9.90 -11.74
N LEU A 151 -5.36 -11.01 -11.60
CA LEU A 151 -5.53 -11.94 -10.49
C LEU A 151 -5.16 -11.31 -9.16
N SER A 152 -4.04 -10.58 -9.10
CA SER A 152 -3.63 -9.90 -7.87
C SER A 152 -4.57 -8.74 -7.50
N ALA A 153 -5.10 -8.01 -8.48
CA ALA A 153 -6.14 -7.01 -8.25
C ALA A 153 -7.44 -7.64 -7.70
N ALA A 154 -7.88 -8.77 -8.28
CA ALA A 154 -9.06 -9.51 -7.84
C ALA A 154 -8.87 -10.10 -6.44
N LEU A 155 -7.73 -10.75 -6.17
CA LEU A 155 -7.40 -11.29 -4.85
C LEU A 155 -7.33 -10.17 -3.80
N SER A 156 -6.78 -9.00 -4.16
CA SER A 156 -6.78 -7.85 -3.26
C SER A 156 -8.18 -7.45 -2.82
N GLN A 157 -9.21 -7.61 -3.65
CA GLN A 157 -10.61 -7.35 -3.26
C GLN A 157 -11.12 -8.34 -2.21
N LEU A 158 -10.66 -9.59 -2.27
CA LEU A 158 -11.17 -10.69 -1.45
C LEU A 158 -10.45 -10.81 -0.11
N VAL A 159 -9.12 -10.71 -0.13
CA VAL A 159 -8.27 -10.98 1.04
C VAL A 159 -7.48 -9.78 1.52
N SER A 160 -7.64 -8.60 0.91
CA SER A 160 -6.82 -7.39 1.12
C SER A 160 -5.48 -7.39 0.38
N ASN A 161 -4.98 -6.18 0.12
CA ASN A 161 -3.77 -5.90 -0.67
C ASN A 161 -2.48 -6.53 -0.11
N VAL A 162 -2.28 -6.54 1.21
CA VAL A 162 -1.10 -7.15 1.84
C VAL A 162 -1.12 -8.68 1.73
N PRO A 163 -2.17 -9.38 2.18
CA PRO A 163 -2.30 -10.83 1.98
C PRO A 163 -2.20 -11.27 0.52
N ALA A 164 -2.85 -10.54 -0.40
CA ALA A 164 -2.81 -10.85 -1.82
C ALA A 164 -1.38 -10.77 -2.37
N ALA A 165 -0.58 -9.79 -1.94
CA ALA A 165 0.82 -9.66 -2.34
C ALA A 165 1.68 -10.84 -1.86
N VAL A 166 1.53 -11.24 -0.59
CA VAL A 166 2.27 -12.36 0.03
C VAL A 166 1.94 -13.68 -0.63
N LEU A 167 0.64 -13.91 -0.90
CA LEU A 167 0.19 -15.14 -1.55
C LEU A 167 0.71 -15.19 -2.99
N MET A 168 0.47 -14.15 -3.78
CA MET A 168 0.85 -14.12 -5.19
C MET A 168 2.36 -14.15 -5.42
N SER A 169 3.16 -13.61 -4.50
CA SER A 169 4.62 -13.58 -4.66
C SER A 169 5.26 -14.97 -4.69
N LYS A 170 4.57 -16.01 -4.22
CA LYS A 170 5.04 -17.40 -4.36
C LYS A 170 4.84 -18.01 -5.74
N PHE A 171 3.95 -17.44 -6.55
CA PHE A 171 3.50 -18.04 -7.80
C PHE A 171 3.96 -17.28 -9.05
N THR A 172 4.69 -16.18 -8.89
CA THR A 172 5.14 -15.37 -10.02
C THR A 172 6.39 -14.58 -9.71
N ASP A 173 7.28 -14.46 -10.70
CA ASP A 173 8.45 -13.57 -10.65
C ASP A 173 8.15 -12.17 -11.21
N LYS A 174 6.92 -11.94 -11.70
CA LYS A 174 6.52 -10.69 -12.36
C LYS A 174 6.13 -9.62 -11.33
N TRP A 175 7.11 -9.20 -10.54
CA TRP A 175 6.91 -8.30 -9.41
C TRP A 175 6.20 -7.00 -9.79
N GLN A 176 6.46 -6.43 -10.98
CA GLN A 176 5.83 -5.17 -11.44
C GLN A 176 4.33 -5.34 -11.65
N ALA A 177 3.92 -6.39 -12.37
CA ALA A 177 2.52 -6.66 -12.62
C ALA A 177 1.77 -6.97 -11.30
N LEU A 178 2.42 -7.71 -10.40
CA LEU A 178 1.91 -7.96 -9.07
C LEU A 178 1.75 -6.67 -8.27
N ALA A 179 2.79 -5.82 -8.21
CA ALA A 179 2.76 -4.54 -7.52
C ALA A 179 1.66 -3.63 -8.06
N TYR A 180 1.52 -3.53 -9.38
CA TYR A 180 0.44 -2.75 -9.99
C TYR A 180 -0.93 -3.30 -9.59
N GLY A 181 -1.12 -4.61 -9.67
CA GLY A 181 -2.40 -5.25 -9.40
C GLY A 181 -2.85 -5.09 -7.95
N VAL A 182 -1.98 -5.33 -6.96
CA VAL A 182 -2.36 -5.14 -5.54
C VAL A 182 -2.53 -3.68 -5.14
N ASN A 183 -1.87 -2.74 -5.84
CA ASN A 183 -2.07 -1.31 -5.59
C ASN A 183 -3.40 -0.82 -6.18
N VAL A 184 -3.70 -1.16 -7.43
CA VAL A 184 -4.98 -0.82 -8.06
C VAL A 184 -6.12 -1.56 -7.36
N GLY A 185 -5.91 -2.84 -7.04
CA GLY A 185 -6.81 -3.69 -6.27
C GLY A 185 -7.07 -3.22 -4.84
N GLY A 186 -6.28 -2.31 -4.27
CA GLY A 186 -6.60 -1.73 -2.96
C GLY A 186 -7.79 -0.76 -2.98
N ASN A 187 -8.21 -0.27 -4.15
CA ASN A 187 -9.15 0.85 -4.28
C ASN A 187 -10.63 0.45 -4.35
N GLY A 188 -10.95 -0.84 -4.42
CA GLY A 188 -12.32 -1.32 -4.62
C GLY A 188 -13.11 -1.46 -3.32
N LEU A 189 -13.20 -2.67 -2.76
CA LEU A 189 -13.97 -2.94 -1.55
C LEU A 189 -13.30 -2.35 -0.29
N VAL A 190 -14.09 -2.07 0.75
CA VAL A 190 -13.60 -1.66 2.07
C VAL A 190 -12.57 -2.66 2.62
N ILE A 191 -12.81 -3.95 2.48
CA ILE A 191 -11.88 -4.99 2.95
C ILE A 191 -10.64 -5.12 2.06
N ALA A 192 -10.62 -4.49 0.89
CA ALA A 192 -9.54 -4.64 -0.08
C ALA A 192 -8.22 -3.99 0.36
N SER A 193 -8.27 -3.11 1.36
CA SER A 193 -7.10 -2.54 2.00
C SER A 193 -7.40 -2.17 3.43
N LEU A 194 -6.43 -2.37 4.33
CA LEU A 194 -6.51 -1.88 5.70
C LEU A 194 -6.62 -0.35 5.76
N ALA A 195 -6.06 0.37 4.80
CA ALA A 195 -6.19 1.82 4.73
C ALA A 195 -7.66 2.27 4.59
N ASN A 196 -8.47 1.54 3.83
CA ASN A 196 -9.91 1.83 3.66
C ASN A 196 -10.66 1.65 4.99
N LEU A 197 -10.36 0.56 5.71
CA LEU A 197 -10.93 0.28 7.03
C LEU A 197 -10.54 1.34 8.06
N ILE A 198 -9.27 1.76 8.09
CA ILE A 198 -8.78 2.81 8.98
C ILE A 198 -9.48 4.13 8.69
N ALA A 199 -9.57 4.53 7.42
CA ALA A 199 -10.23 5.78 7.01
C ALA A 199 -11.71 5.81 7.41
N LEU A 200 -12.44 4.72 7.20
CA LEU A 200 -13.86 4.63 7.58
C LEU A 200 -14.06 4.60 9.09
N ARG A 201 -13.17 3.94 9.84
CA ARG A 201 -13.17 3.94 11.31
C ARG A 201 -12.95 5.36 11.86
N LEU A 202 -12.02 6.12 11.29
CA LEU A 202 -11.76 7.51 11.68
C LEU A 202 -12.90 8.46 11.32
N GLY A 203 -13.61 8.18 10.22
CA GLY A 203 -14.75 8.99 9.77
C GLY A 203 -16.01 8.87 10.65
N GLY A 204 -16.15 7.81 11.45
CA GLY A 204 -17.20 7.67 12.48
C GLY A 204 -18.66 7.70 12.00
N ARG A 205 -18.91 7.64 10.68
CA ARG A 205 -20.25 7.85 10.08
C ARG A 205 -21.02 6.53 9.93
N ARG A 206 -22.26 6.50 10.41
CA ARG A 206 -23.19 5.37 10.15
C ARG A 206 -23.50 5.27 8.65
N GLY A 207 -23.48 4.06 8.10
CA GLY A 207 -23.72 3.81 6.67
C GLY A 207 -22.55 4.19 5.73
N ALA A 208 -21.35 4.44 6.27
CA ALA A 208 -20.20 4.87 5.48
C ALA A 208 -19.73 3.83 4.45
N PHE A 209 -20.03 2.54 4.64
CA PHE A 209 -19.58 1.47 3.74
C PHE A 209 -20.27 1.56 2.38
N GLY A 210 -21.60 1.73 2.36
CA GLY A 210 -22.33 1.88 1.09
C GLY A 210 -21.94 3.15 0.33
N LEU A 211 -21.72 4.26 1.05
CA LEU A 211 -21.22 5.49 0.44
C LEU A 211 -19.80 5.31 -0.13
N PHE A 212 -18.92 4.63 0.60
CA PHE A 212 -17.58 4.29 0.12
C PHE A 212 -17.66 3.48 -1.17
N HIS A 213 -18.39 2.37 -1.16
CA HIS A 213 -18.52 1.47 -2.31
C HIS A 213 -19.15 2.13 -3.54
N ARG A 214 -20.07 3.08 -3.34
CA ARG A 214 -20.67 3.86 -4.43
C ARG A 214 -19.62 4.61 -5.26
N TYR A 215 -18.54 5.08 -4.64
CA TYR A 215 -17.47 5.80 -5.33
C TYR A 215 -16.26 4.91 -5.63
N SER A 216 -15.91 4.02 -4.71
CA SER A 216 -14.71 3.20 -4.78
C SER A 216 -14.81 2.11 -5.85
N ILE A 217 -15.99 1.50 -6.05
CA ILE A 217 -16.16 0.46 -7.08
C ILE A 217 -16.03 1.04 -8.50
N PRO A 218 -16.74 2.13 -8.88
CA PRO A 218 -16.50 2.75 -10.18
C PRO A 218 -15.07 3.21 -10.38
N PHE A 219 -14.46 3.85 -9.37
CA PHE A 219 -13.06 4.27 -9.43
C PHE A 219 -12.10 3.09 -9.63
N PHE A 220 -12.31 1.99 -8.91
CA PHE A 220 -11.54 0.75 -9.08
C PHE A 220 -11.69 0.18 -10.49
N LEU A 221 -12.90 0.07 -11.02
CA LEU A 221 -13.12 -0.46 -12.37
C LEU A 221 -12.46 0.40 -13.45
N ILE A 222 -12.56 1.73 -13.33
CA ILE A 222 -11.92 2.67 -14.26
C ILE A 222 -10.40 2.54 -14.19
N THR A 223 -9.82 2.53 -12.99
CA THR A 223 -8.36 2.42 -12.82
C THR A 223 -7.82 1.05 -13.20
N LEU A 224 -8.57 -0.03 -12.99
CA LEU A 224 -8.26 -1.38 -13.45
C LEU A 224 -8.23 -1.45 -14.97
N LEU A 225 -9.27 -0.93 -15.63
CA LEU A 225 -9.37 -0.91 -17.09
C LEU A 225 -8.26 -0.05 -17.70
N ALA A 226 -8.09 1.18 -17.20
CA ALA A 226 -7.07 2.11 -17.69
C ALA A 226 -5.66 1.51 -17.58
N SER A 227 -5.34 0.90 -16.43
CA SER A 227 -4.05 0.25 -16.23
C SER A 227 -3.88 -0.98 -17.12
N CYS A 228 -4.94 -1.77 -17.30
CA CYS A 228 -4.92 -2.96 -18.17
C CYS A 228 -4.61 -2.58 -19.63
N VAL A 229 -5.32 -1.56 -20.13
CA VAL A 229 -5.12 -1.05 -21.50
C VAL A 229 -3.73 -0.46 -21.67
N PHE A 230 -3.32 0.42 -20.76
CA PHE A 230 -2.08 1.18 -20.91
C PHE A 230 -0.80 0.32 -20.81
N PHE A 231 -0.79 -0.73 -19.98
CA PHE A 231 0.42 -1.52 -19.74
C PHE A 231 0.45 -2.89 -20.41
N PHE A 232 -0.68 -3.42 -20.87
CA PHE A 232 -0.74 -4.79 -21.37
C PHE A 232 -1.44 -4.97 -22.72
N LEU A 233 -2.16 -3.95 -23.23
CA LEU A 233 -2.78 -3.98 -24.56
C LEU A 233 -2.07 -3.06 -25.57
N LEU A 234 -1.42 -2.00 -25.09
CA LEU A 234 -0.52 -1.14 -25.85
C LEU A 234 0.93 -1.61 -25.69
#